data_AF-A0A1X0ZLW6-F1
#
_entry.id   AF-A0A1X0ZLW6-F1
#
_cell.length_a   1.000
_cell.length_b   1.000
_cell.length_c   1.000
_cell.angle_alpha   90.00
_cell.angle_beta   90.00
_cell.angle_gamma   90.00
#
_symmetry.space_group_name_H-M   'P 1'
#
loop_
_entity.id
_entity.type
_entity.pdbx_description
1 polymer ?
#
loop_
_entity_poly.entity_id
_entity_poly.type
_entity_poly.pdbx_seq_one_letter_code
_entity_poly.pdbx_strand_id
1 'polypeptide(L)' 'MSGWIKCCDRLPEVGTRVLAWSEQYGARESLYREHGKGSIAHAHGYPPYFSWEEPQSSWASSWKPTHWQPLPPPPTE' A
#
# COMPACT_ATOMS: atom_id res chain seq x y z
N MET A 1 20.69 -8.15 4.20
CA MET A 1 19.55 -7.49 4.87
C MET A 1 18.47 -7.36 3.81
N SER A 2 17.31 -7.98 4.02
CA SER A 2 16.22 -7.92 3.06
C SER A 2 15.72 -6.45 3.02
N GLY A 3 15.66 -5.82 1.84
CA GLY A 3 15.36 -4.39 1.66
C GLY A 3 13.94 -3.94 2.06
N TRP A 4 13.26 -4.75 2.86
CA TRP A 4 11.88 -4.58 3.30
C TRP A 4 11.81 -3.73 4.57
N ILE A 5 10.91 -2.75 4.55
CA ILE A 5 10.63 -1.80 5.63
C ILE A 5 9.30 -2.21 6.25
N LYS A 6 9.23 -2.36 7.56
CA LYS A 6 7.96 -2.63 8.26
C LYS A 6 7.05 -1.41 8.18
N CYS A 7 5.78 -1.62 7.87
CA CYS A 7 4.77 -0.56 7.85
C CYS A 7 4.64 0.15 9.21
N CYS A 8 4.88 -0.57 10.32
CA CYS A 8 4.85 0.00 11.67
C CYS A 8 6.05 0.90 11.98
N ASP A 9 7.19 0.70 11.30
CA ASP A 9 8.38 1.53 11.49
C ASP A 9 8.29 2.79 10.62
N ARG A 10 7.90 2.61 9.35
CA ARG A 10 7.74 3.70 8.40
C ARG A 10 6.77 3.30 7.30
N LEU A 11 5.87 4.21 6.94
CA LEU A 11 4.99 4.08 5.78
C LEU A 11 5.64 4.74 4.54
N PRO A 12 5.32 4.27 3.32
CA PRO A 12 5.76 4.95 2.11
C PRO A 12 5.08 6.31 1.96
N GLU A 13 5.63 7.15 1.08
CA GLU A 13 4.99 8.42 0.73
C GLU A 13 3.64 8.19 0.06
N VAL A 14 2.65 9.00 0.45
CA VAL A 14 1.30 8.94 -0.12
C VAL A 14 1.37 9.20 -1.62
N GLY A 15 0.69 8.35 -2.40
CA GLY A 15 0.72 8.39 -3.86
C GLY A 15 1.88 7.61 -4.50
N THR A 16 2.78 7.03 -3.71
CA THR A 16 3.90 6.23 -4.23
C THR A 16 3.50 4.77 -4.42
N ARG A 17 3.87 4.22 -5.58
CA ARG A 17 3.76 2.78 -5.85
C ARG A 17 4.97 2.06 -5.30
N VAL A 18 4.71 1.01 -4.52
CA VAL A 18 5.72 0.21 -3.85
C VAL A 18 5.41 -1.27 -4.01
N LEU A 19 6.39 -2.12 -3.77
CA LEU A 19 6.14 -3.54 -3.58
C LEU A 19 5.79 -3.75 -2.11
N ALA A 20 4.57 -4.18 -1.82
CA ALA A 20 4.07 -4.41 -0.47
C ALA A 20 3.84 -5.91 -0.24
N TRP A 21 4.10 -6.39 0.98
CA TRP A 21 4.01 -7.80 1.35
C TRP A 21 2.97 -8.00 2.45
N SER A 22 2.14 -9.02 2.28
CA SER A 22 1.26 -9.54 3.32
C SER A 22 1.44 -11.04 3.49
N GLU A 23 1.23 -11.55 4.70
CA GLU A 23 1.31 -12.99 5.01
C GLU A 23 0.32 -13.81 4.19
N GLN A 24 -0.87 -13.25 3.94
CA GLN A 24 -1.96 -13.98 3.30
C GLN A 24 -1.81 -14.09 1.77
N TYR A 25 -1.16 -13.11 1.13
CA TYR A 25 -1.21 -12.95 -0.32
C TYR A 25 0.16 -12.72 -0.99
N GLY A 26 1.24 -12.68 -0.21
CA GLY A 26 2.60 -12.49 -0.68
C GLY A 26 2.93 -11.04 -1.04
N ALA A 27 3.96 -10.87 -1.88
CA ALA A 27 4.41 -9.57 -2.38
C ALA A 27 3.63 -9.16 -3.63
N ARG A 28 3.06 -7.94 -3.63
CA ARG A 28 2.31 -7.36 -4.75
C ARG A 28 2.62 -5.88 -4.89
N GLU A 29 2.55 -5.35 -6.11
CA GLU A 29 2.58 -3.90 -6.30
C GLU A 29 1.36 -3.29 -5.61
N SER A 30 1.56 -2.21 -4.88
CA SER A 30 0.50 -1.54 -4.13
C SER A 30 0.72 -0.04 -4.11
N LEU A 31 -0.39 0.68 -4.04
CA LEU A 31 -0.41 2.13 -3.89
C LEU A 31 -0.85 2.47 -2.46
N TYR A 32 -0.03 3.23 -1.74
CA TYR A 32 -0.43 3.82 -0.48
C TYR A 32 -1.10 5.16 -0.75
N ARG A 33 -2.40 5.27 -0.48
CA ARG A 33 -3.16 6.48 -0.82
C ARG A 33 -3.94 7.03 0.37
N GLU A 34 -4.13 8.34 0.38
CA GLU A 34 -5.10 9.00 1.23
C GLU A 34 -6.47 9.04 0.54
N HIS A 35 -7.52 8.69 1.27
CA HIS A 35 -8.89 8.86 0.89
C HIS A 35 -9.25 10.36 0.96
N GLY A 36 -9.28 11.01 -0.20
CA GLY A 36 -9.66 12.42 -0.31
C GLY A 36 -11.08 12.74 0.20
N LYS A 37 -11.28 14.01 0.56
CA LYS A 37 -12.59 14.63 0.86
C LYS A 37 -13.54 14.40 -0.33
N GLY A 38 -14.48 13.47 -0.17
CA GLY A 38 -15.44 13.07 -1.21
C GLY A 38 -15.53 11.57 -1.45
N SER A 39 -14.58 10.78 -0.93
CA SER A 39 -14.71 9.32 -0.94
C SER A 39 -15.77 8.82 0.05
N ILE A 40 -16.40 7.68 -0.26
CA ILE A 40 -17.36 7.01 0.63
C ILE A 40 -16.72 6.74 2.01
N ALA A 41 -15.46 6.33 2.06
CA ALA A 41 -14.71 6.14 3.31
C ALA A 41 -14.62 7.43 4.15
N HIS A 42 -14.39 8.58 3.52
CA HIS A 42 -14.40 9.88 4.19
C HIS A 42 -15.81 10.28 4.66
N ALA A 43 -16.83 10.05 3.83
CA ALA A 43 -18.23 10.39 4.14
C ALA A 43 -18.81 9.57 5.32
N HIS A 44 -18.39 8.32 5.46
CA HIS A 44 -18.82 7.45 6.56
C HIS A 44 -17.95 7.56 7.82
N GLY A 45 -16.92 8.44 7.82
CA GLY A 45 -16.11 8.72 9.00
C GLY A 45 -15.31 7.52 9.52
N TYR A 46 -15.02 6.52 8.69
CA TYR A 46 -14.23 5.36 9.09
C TYR A 46 -12.73 5.68 8.98
N PRO A 47 -12.01 5.86 10.10
CA PRO A 47 -10.56 5.79 10.06
C PRO A 47 -10.13 4.36 9.66
N PRO A 48 -9.01 4.19 8.94
CA PRO A 48 -8.04 5.20 8.57
C PRO A 48 -8.39 5.94 7.26
N TYR A 49 -8.05 7.24 7.19
CA TYR A 49 -8.06 8.01 5.94
C TYR A 49 -7.02 7.54 4.93
N PHE A 50 -6.26 6.49 5.23
CA PHE A 50 -5.22 5.94 4.37
C PHE A 50 -5.47 4.47 4.11
N SER A 51 -5.42 4.05 2.85
CA SER A 51 -5.60 2.65 2.47
C SER A 51 -4.49 2.20 1.54
N TRP A 52 -4.18 0.91 1.63
CA TRP A 52 -3.42 0.23 0.61
C TRP A 52 -4.37 -0.24 -0.49
N GLU A 53 -4.09 0.17 -1.72
CA GLU A 53 -4.82 -0.28 -2.90
C GLU A 53 -3.98 -1.31 -3.64
N GLU A 54 -4.55 -2.49 -3.83
CA GLU A 54 -3.98 -3.54 -4.65
C GLU A 54 -4.69 -3.54 -6.02
N PRO A 55 -3.94 -3.38 -7.13
CA PRO A 55 -4.52 -3.15 -8.46
C PRO A 55 -5.19 -4.37 -9.10
N GLN A 56 -5.00 -5.58 -8.57
CA GLN A 56 -5.50 -6.80 -9.20
C GLN A 56 -6.96 -7.10 -8.86
N SER A 57 -7.35 -6.93 -7.60
CA SER A 57 -8.69 -7.33 -7.14
C SER A 57 -9.51 -6.18 -6.55
N SER A 58 -8.95 -4.97 -6.44
CA SER A 58 -9.57 -3.82 -5.76
C SER A 58 -9.96 -4.12 -4.30
N TRP A 59 -9.33 -5.12 -3.66
CA TRP A 59 -9.65 -5.60 -2.31
C TRP A 59 -8.97 -4.75 -1.23
N ALA A 60 -9.20 -3.44 -1.24
CA ALA A 60 -8.63 -2.52 -0.26
C ALA A 60 -8.99 -2.89 1.21
N SER A 61 -10.11 -3.59 1.43
CA SER A 61 -10.54 -4.03 2.77
C SER A 61 -9.80 -5.27 3.30
N SER A 62 -9.32 -6.14 2.42
CA SER A 62 -8.63 -7.38 2.78
C SER A 62 -7.11 -7.28 2.68
N TRP A 63 -6.61 -6.31 1.93
CA TRP A 63 -5.18 -6.09 1.75
C TRP A 63 -4.57 -5.37 2.95
N LYS A 64 -3.83 -6.12 3.78
CA LYS A 64 -3.17 -5.64 5.01
C LYS A 64 -1.66 -5.90 4.96
N PRO A 65 -0.90 -5.12 4.18
CA PRO A 65 0.53 -5.33 4.08
C PRO A 65 1.26 -4.96 5.38
N THR A 66 2.25 -5.78 5.74
CA THR A 66 3.07 -5.60 6.95
C THR A 66 4.44 -5.04 6.63
N HIS A 67 4.91 -5.22 5.40
CA HIS A 67 6.20 -4.72 4.92
C HIS A 67 6.08 -4.14 3.52
N TRP A 68 6.97 -3.21 3.17
CA TRP A 68 7.09 -2.66 1.82
C TRP A 68 8.53 -2.38 1.43
N GLN A 69 8.80 -2.26 0.13
CA GLN A 69 10.06 -1.75 -0.41
C GLN A 69 9.78 -0.95 -1.68
N PRO A 70 10.66 0.00 -2.07
CA PRO A 70 10.53 0.69 -3.34
C PRO A 70 10.51 -0.31 -4.51
N LEU A 71 9.83 0.06 -5.60
CA LEU A 71 9.92 -0.72 -6.82
C LEU A 71 11.36 -0.74 -7.33
N PRO A 72 11.82 -1.88 -7.88
CA PRO A 72 13.14 -1.93 -8.50
C PRO A 72 13.19 -0.91 -9.64
N PRO A 73 14.37 -0.31 -9.90
CA PRO A 73 14.53 0.56 -11.06
C PRO A 73 14.21 -0.24 -12.33
N PRO A 74 13.72 0.44 -13.39
CA PRO A 74 13.55 -0.21 -14.67
C PRO A 74 14.90 -0.79 -15.13
N PRO A 75 14.88 -1.93 -15.86
CA PRO A 75 16.10 -2.49 -16.42
C PRO A 75 16.77 -1.45 -17.33
N THR A 76 18.07 -1.26 -17.16
CA THR A 76 18.91 -0.48 -18.08
C THR A 76 19.37 -1.37 -19.22
N GLU A 77 19.32 -0.86 -20.45
CA GLU A 77 19.93 -1.50 -21.63
C GLU A 77 21.46 -1.55 -21.55
#